data_AF-A0A5K0WFP1-F1
#
_entry.id   AF-A0A5K0WFP1-F1
#
_cell.length_a   1.000
_cell.length_b   1.000
_cell.length_c   1.000
_cell.angle_alpha   90.00
_cell.angle_beta   90.00
_cell.angle_gamma   90.00
#
_symmetry.space_group_name_H-M   'P 1'
#
loop_
_entity.id
_entity.type
_entity.pdbx_description
1 polymer ?
#
loop_
_entity_poly.entity_id
_entity_poly.type
_entity_poly.pdbx_seq_one_letter_code
_entity_poly.pdbx_strand_id
1 'polypeptide(L)'
;IKFEEGVIGTPQLTDSIVVPESMEFLGQNIDLSPLKGLTVSVQNAASSVAKTISDQPPLKFPITSERAQSWLLTTYLDHELRISRGDGSSIFVLIKEGSPLLM
;
A
#
# COMPACT_ATOMS: atom_id res chain seq x y z
N ILE A 1 -1.60 14.75 -7.53
CA ILE A 1 -0.64 14.08 -6.64
C ILE A 1 0.03 12.99 -7.47
N LYS A 2 1.35 12.84 -7.38
CA LYS A 2 2.11 11.80 -8.06
C LYS A 2 2.85 10.98 -6.99
N PHE A 3 2.79 9.66 -7.10
CA PHE A 3 3.56 8.77 -6.24
C PHE A 3 4.88 8.45 -6.92
N GLU A 4 6.00 8.74 -6.26
CA GLU A 4 7.35 8.57 -6.81
C GLU A 4 8.09 7.36 -6.22
N GLU A 5 7.71 6.91 -5.02
CA GLU A 5 8.34 5.79 -4.32
C GLU A 5 7.27 4.93 -3.64
N GLY A 6 7.44 3.61 -3.74
CA GLY A 6 6.69 2.62 -2.99
C GLY A 6 7.58 1.91 -1.98
N VAL A 7 6.97 1.45 -0.88
CA VAL A 7 7.66 0.74 0.19
C VAL A 7 6.93 -0.55 0.50
N ILE A 8 7.63 -1.69 0.44
CA ILE A 8 7.14 -2.96 0.94
C ILE A 8 7.64 -3.11 2.36
N GLY A 9 6.69 -3.07 3.31
CA GLY A 9 6.98 -3.34 4.71
C GLY A 9 7.46 -4.77 4.92
N THR A 10 8.29 -4.97 5.93
CA THR A 10 8.73 -6.30 6.36
C THR A 10 7.51 -7.20 6.62
N PRO A 11 7.40 -8.37 5.98
CA PRO A 11 6.26 -9.26 6.18
C PRO A 11 6.14 -9.67 7.65
N GLN A 12 4.93 -9.60 8.21
CA GLN A 12 4.60 -10.31 9.45
C GLN A 12 4.58 -11.80 9.10
N LEU A 13 5.45 -12.59 9.74
CA LEU A 13 5.60 -14.01 9.43
C LEU A 13 4.29 -14.74 9.74
N THR A 14 3.65 -15.27 8.70
CA THR A 14 2.63 -16.32 8.79
C THR A 14 3.27 -17.64 8.36
N ASP A 15 2.77 -18.78 8.86
CA ASP A 15 3.41 -20.10 8.74
C ASP A 15 3.63 -20.63 7.31
N SER A 16 3.21 -19.87 6.29
CA SER A 16 3.39 -20.18 4.87
C SER A 16 3.41 -18.87 4.07
N ILE A 17 4.61 -18.37 3.77
CA ILE A 17 4.80 -17.25 2.84
C ILE A 17 5.41 -17.79 1.56
N VAL A 18 4.65 -17.71 0.47
CA VAL A 18 5.14 -17.93 -0.89
C VAL A 18 5.34 -16.57 -1.52
N VAL A 19 6.59 -16.13 -1.65
CA VAL A 19 6.92 -14.85 -2.32
C VAL A 19 7.03 -15.10 -3.83
N PRO A 20 6.22 -14.43 -4.67
CA PRO A 20 6.33 -14.56 -6.13
C PRO A 20 7.60 -13.88 -6.65
N GLU A 21 8.03 -14.18 -7.89
CA GLU A 21 9.22 -13.55 -8.49
C GLU A 21 8.99 -12.06 -8.80
N SER A 22 7.77 -11.72 -9.20
CA SER A 22 7.37 -10.36 -9.49
C SER A 22 5.89 -10.14 -9.21
N MET A 23 5.49 -8.87 -9.14
CA MET A 23 4.11 -8.46 -8.97
C MET A 23 3.80 -7.24 -9.84
N GLU A 24 2.61 -7.18 -10.41
CA GLU A 24 2.13 -5.99 -11.09
C GLU A 24 1.49 -5.01 -10.09
N PHE A 25 2.00 -3.78 -10.03
CA PHE A 25 1.48 -2.71 -9.17
C PHE A 25 1.55 -1.37 -9.90
N LEU A 26 0.43 -0.63 -9.92
CA LEU A 26 0.31 0.66 -10.61
C LEU A 26 0.80 0.64 -12.08
N GLY A 27 0.57 -0.49 -12.77
CA GLY A 27 0.99 -0.70 -14.16
C GLY A 27 2.49 -0.89 -14.34
N GLN A 28 3.22 -1.24 -13.27
CA GLN A 28 4.63 -1.58 -13.29
C GLN A 28 4.82 -3.00 -12.82
N ASN A 29 5.77 -3.71 -13.43
CA ASN A 29 6.21 -5.01 -12.95
C ASN A 29 7.34 -4.78 -11.94
N ILE A 30 7.10 -5.14 -10.68
CA ILE A 30 8.07 -5.01 -9.59
C ILE A 30 8.79 -6.35 -9.43
N ASP A 31 10.12 -6.34 -9.53
CA ASP A 31 10.95 -7.49 -9.24
C ASP A 31 11.08 -7.70 -7.72
N LEU A 32 10.60 -8.87 -7.27
CA LEU A 32 10.62 -9.30 -5.88
C LEU A 32 11.69 -10.36 -5.62
N SER A 33 12.54 -10.68 -6.61
CA SER A 33 13.68 -11.57 -6.46
C SER A 33 14.59 -11.24 -5.26
N PRO A 34 14.82 -9.97 -4.88
CA PRO A 34 15.57 -9.63 -3.66
C PRO A 34 14.94 -10.20 -2.36
N LEU A 35 13.63 -10.46 -2.35
CA LEU A 35 12.90 -11.00 -1.20
C LEU A 35 12.92 -12.53 -1.15
N LYS A 36 13.28 -13.24 -2.24
CA LYS A 36 13.35 -14.71 -2.27
C LYS A 36 14.36 -15.29 -1.28
N GLY A 37 15.44 -14.56 -1.01
CA GLY A 37 16.44 -14.96 0.00
C GLY A 37 15.86 -15.06 1.41
N LEU A 38 14.74 -14.36 1.68
CA LEU A 38 14.05 -14.41 2.97
C LEU A 38 13.22 -15.70 3.10
N THR A 39 12.61 -16.18 2.01
CA THR A 39 11.70 -17.35 2.01
C THR A 39 12.40 -18.66 2.39
N VAL A 40 13.66 -18.84 1.99
CA VAL A 40 14.45 -20.07 2.29
C VAL A 40 14.80 -20.18 3.78
N SER A 41 14.86 -19.06 4.51
CA SER A 41 15.16 -19.04 5.96
C SER A 41 13.93 -19.30 6.85
N VAL A 42 12.71 -19.03 6.36
CA VAL A 42 11.48 -19.18 7.16
C VAL A 42 11.05 -20.64 7.28
N GLN A 43 11.31 -21.47 6.26
CA GLN A 43 10.95 -22.89 6.29
C GLN A 43 11.68 -23.70 7.38
N ASN A 44 12.81 -23.19 7.91
CA ASN A 44 13.68 -23.93 8.83
C ASN A 44 13.89 -23.29 10.22
N ALA A 45 13.40 -22.07 10.52
CA ALA A 45 13.66 -21.43 11.82
C ALA A 45 12.64 -20.34 12.22
N ALA A 46 11.50 -20.72 12.79
CA ALA A 46 10.41 -19.78 13.13
C ALA A 46 10.74 -18.78 14.27
N SER A 47 11.68 -19.07 15.17
CA SER A 47 11.89 -18.27 16.40
C SER A 47 13.09 -17.31 16.37
N SER A 48 14.14 -17.59 15.59
CA SER A 48 15.32 -16.71 15.52
C SER A 48 15.28 -15.69 14.38
N VAL A 49 14.38 -15.88 13.39
CA VAL A 49 14.34 -15.12 12.14
C VAL A 49 13.34 -13.96 12.18
N ALA A 50 12.35 -13.99 13.07
CA ALA A 50 11.44 -12.86 13.31
C ALA A 50 12.22 -11.58 13.67
N LYS A 51 13.34 -11.69 14.40
CA LYS A 51 14.26 -10.56 14.66
C LYS A 51 14.99 -10.11 13.39
N THR A 52 15.63 -11.02 12.67
CA THR A 52 16.43 -10.70 11.48
C THR A 52 15.63 -10.04 10.35
N ILE A 53 14.37 -10.43 10.15
CA ILE A 53 13.50 -9.81 9.14
C ILE A 53 12.93 -8.48 9.64
N SER A 54 12.67 -8.33 10.94
CA SER A 54 12.26 -7.03 11.51
C SER A 54 13.38 -5.99 11.46
N ASP A 55 14.63 -6.43 11.49
CA ASP A 55 15.82 -5.56 11.39
C ASP A 55 16.17 -5.22 9.93
N GLN A 56 15.55 -5.89 8.94
CA GLN A 56 15.78 -5.62 7.53
C GLN A 56 15.07 -4.30 7.12
N PRO A 57 15.76 -3.37 6.46
CA PRO A 57 15.12 -2.14 5.99
C PRO A 57 14.01 -2.47 4.98
N PRO A 58 12.87 -1.75 5.03
CA PRO A 58 11.80 -1.92 4.05
C PRO A 58 12.31 -1.80 2.61
N LEU A 59 11.80 -2.65 1.72
CA LEU A 59 12.19 -2.61 0.32
C LEU A 59 11.55 -1.39 -0.34
N LYS A 60 12.39 -0.44 -0.75
CA LYS A 60 11.98 0.73 -1.52
C LYS A 60 12.13 0.46 -3.00
N PHE A 61 11.15 0.90 -3.79
CA PHE A 61 11.21 0.83 -5.24
C PHE A 61 10.69 2.13 -5.86
N PRO A 62 11.32 2.63 -6.94
CA PRO A 62 10.84 3.81 -7.63
C PRO A 62 9.53 3.49 -8.37
N ILE A 63 8.60 4.43 -8.35
CA ILE A 63 7.36 4.37 -9.11
C ILE A 63 7.55 5.27 -10.35
N THR A 64 7.80 4.63 -11.48
CA THR A 64 8.09 5.29 -12.76
C THR A 64 6.88 5.41 -13.69
N SER A 65 5.77 4.74 -13.36
CA SER A 65 4.56 4.76 -14.18
C SER A 65 3.79 6.06 -14.00
N GLU A 66 3.43 6.69 -15.12
CA GLU A 66 2.55 7.86 -15.14
C GLU A 66 1.12 7.54 -14.66
N ARG A 67 0.75 6.25 -14.56
CA ARG A 67 -0.54 5.81 -13.98
C ARG A 67 -0.58 5.95 -12.46
N ALA A 68 0.55 6.18 -11.80
CA ALA A 68 0.63 6.44 -10.37
C ALA A 68 0.40 7.92 -10.04
N GLN A 69 -0.51 8.56 -10.77
CA GLN A 69 -0.92 9.94 -10.58
C GLN A 69 -2.42 9.96 -10.33
N SER A 70 -2.84 10.82 -9.40
CA SER A 70 -4.26 11.00 -9.15
C SER A 70 -4.58 12.42 -8.69
N TRP A 71 -5.85 12.80 -8.82
CA TRP A 71 -6.38 14.05 -8.29
C TRP A 71 -7.72 13.82 -7.59
N LEU A 72 -8.02 14.67 -6.61
CA LEU A 72 -9.27 14.67 -5.88
C LEU A 72 -9.75 16.12 -5.73
N LEU A 73 -10.89 16.45 -6.35
CA LEU A 73 -11.52 17.75 -6.21
C LEU A 73 -12.54 17.68 -5.09
N THR A 74 -12.35 18.44 -4.01
CA THR A 74 -13.26 18.45 -2.86
C THR A 74 -14.01 19.77 -2.76
N THR A 75 -15.33 19.68 -2.77
CA THR A 75 -16.26 20.80 -2.55
C THR A 75 -16.85 20.68 -1.15
N TYR A 76 -16.69 21.71 -0.35
CA TYR A 76 -17.35 21.85 0.94
C TYR A 76 -18.74 22.45 0.70
N LEU A 77 -19.78 21.72 1.07
CA LEU A 77 -21.15 22.24 0.99
C LEU A 77 -21.49 23.00 2.27
N ASP A 78 -21.05 22.47 3.41
CA ASP A 78 -21.13 23.12 4.72
C ASP A 78 -20.03 22.58 5.66
N HIS A 79 -20.22 22.74 6.97
CA HIS A 79 -19.28 22.33 8.02
C HIS A 79 -19.30 20.82 8.33
N GLU A 80 -20.30 20.10 7.86
CA GLU A 80 -20.51 18.67 8.10
C GLU A 80 -20.46 17.83 6.82
N LEU A 81 -20.76 18.42 5.66
CA LEU A 81 -20.89 17.73 4.39
C LEU A 81 -19.87 18.22 3.37
N ARG A 82 -19.15 17.27 2.77
CA ARG A 82 -18.29 17.52 1.61
C ARG A 82 -18.50 16.47 0.53
N ILE A 83 -18.36 16.89 -0.72
CA ILE A 83 -18.38 16.03 -1.89
C ILE A 83 -17.00 16.05 -2.53
N SER A 84 -16.42 14.88 -2.77
CA SER A 84 -15.14 14.74 -3.45
C SER A 84 -15.31 13.98 -4.76
N ARG A 85 -14.74 14.49 -5.85
CA ARG A 85 -14.66 13.82 -7.15
C ARG A 85 -13.23 13.36 -7.41
N GLY A 86 -13.07 12.07 -7.71
CA GLY A 86 -11.80 11.48 -8.16
C GLY A 86 -11.68 11.47 -9.69
N ASP A 87 -10.46 11.24 -10.14
CA ASP A 87 -10.05 11.08 -11.54
C ASP A 87 -10.60 9.82 -12.24
N GLY A 88 -10.98 8.79 -11.47
CA GLY A 88 -11.64 7.57 -11.95
C GLY A 88 -13.16 7.66 -12.12
N SER A 89 -13.73 8.86 -12.31
CA SER A 89 -15.19 9.11 -12.30
C SER A 89 -15.90 8.74 -10.98
N SER A 90 -15.15 8.57 -9.90
CA SER A 90 -15.69 8.29 -8.57
C SER A 90 -16.20 9.57 -7.90
N ILE A 91 -17.30 9.44 -7.15
CA ILE A 91 -17.86 10.50 -6.31
C ILE A 91 -18.00 9.94 -4.90
N PHE A 92 -17.45 10.68 -3.94
CA PHE A 92 -17.54 10.37 -2.52
C PHE A 92 -18.36 11.47 -1.84
N VAL A 93 -19.36 11.06 -1.06
CA VAL A 93 -20.10 11.96 -0.17
C VAL A 93 -19.63 11.64 1.24
N LEU A 94 -19.03 12.63 1.92
CA LEU A 94 -18.48 12.45 3.24
C LEU A 94 -19.26 13.32 4.22
N ILE A 95 -19.83 12.67 5.22
CA ILE A 95 -20.48 13.31 6.36
C ILE A 95 -19.49 13.26 7.52
N LYS A 96 -19.36 14.38 8.23
CA LYS A 96 -18.53 14.50 9.43
C LYS A 96 -19.03 13.53 10.50
N GLU A 97 -18.10 12.82 11.12
CA GLU A 97 -18.40 11.97 12.28
C GLU A 97 -19.11 12.79 13.37
N GLY A 98 -20.18 12.22 13.94
CA GLY A 98 -21.00 12.88 14.95
C GLY A 98 -22.02 13.90 14.41
N SER A 99 -22.13 14.08 13.09
CA SER A 99 -23.16 14.92 12.49
C SER A 99 -24.57 14.36 12.79
N PRO A 100 -25.56 15.22 13.06
CA PRO A 100 -26.96 14.83 13.16
C PRO A 100 -27.51 14.18 11.87
N LEU A 101 -26.84 14.33 10.73
CA LEU A 101 -27.19 13.66 9.48
C LEU A 101 -26.89 12.14 9.49
N LEU A 102 -26.17 11.65 10.49
CA LEU A 102 -25.85 10.24 10.69
C LEU A 102 -26.79 9.53 11.69
N MET A 103 -27.81 10.24 12.21
CA MET A 103 -28.83 9.67 13.11
C MET A 103 -29.79 8.70 12.41
#